data_AF-A0A7C7E5Y9-F1
#
_entry.id   AF-A0A7C7E5Y9-F1
#
_cell.length_a   1.000
_cell.length_b   1.000
_cell.length_c   1.000
_cell.angle_alpha   90.00
_cell.angle_beta   90.00
_cell.angle_gamma   90.00
#
_symmetry.space_group_name_H-M   'P 1'
#
loop_
_entity.id
_entity.type
_entity.pdbx_description
1 polymer ?
#
loop_
_entity_poly.entity_id
_entity_poly.type
_entity_poly.pdbx_seq_one_letter_code
_entity_poly.pdbx_strand_id
1 'polypeptide(L)'
;MDFLCIDFVNSSWYITHKPFKDPLTDNDWLLKLAEKWNINRLPAPKEEELVKLIEMRELFAKILAKAAKRERLEKEDIVLINGYMSNVSYYRKLQAEGDTLRLYEVPETRNWTWFMAEVAASLSSLCSSDA
;
A
#
# COMPACT_ATOMS: atom_id res chain seq x y z
N MET A 1 -12.54 3.12 -10.24
CA MET A 1 -11.17 2.60 -10.22
C MET A 1 -10.78 2.61 -8.76
N ASP A 2 -10.69 1.44 -8.16
CA ASP A 2 -10.36 1.34 -6.73
C ASP A 2 -8.84 1.33 -6.62
N PHE A 3 -8.29 2.02 -5.62
CA PHE A 3 -6.86 2.03 -5.35
C PHE A 3 -6.59 1.73 -3.89
N LEU A 4 -5.65 0.81 -3.63
CA LEU A 4 -5.20 0.47 -2.28
C LEU A 4 -4.71 1.72 -1.53
N CYS A 5 -3.98 2.61 -2.21
CA CYS A 5 -3.48 3.83 -1.60
C CYS A 5 -4.60 4.77 -1.10
N ILE A 6 -5.74 4.82 -1.80
CA ILE A 6 -6.89 5.64 -1.42
C ILE A 6 -7.57 5.05 -0.19
N ASP A 7 -7.86 3.75 -0.18
CA ASP A 7 -8.46 3.07 0.98
C ASP A 7 -7.57 3.22 2.23
N PHE A 8 -6.26 3.04 2.06
CA PHE A 8 -5.28 3.16 3.11
C PHE A 8 -5.22 4.58 3.69
N VAL A 9 -5.09 5.62 2.84
CA VAL A 9 -5.04 7.02 3.29
C VAL A 9 -6.36 7.47 3.92
N ASN A 10 -7.49 7.12 3.30
CA ASN A 10 -8.81 7.51 3.79
C ASN A 10 -9.21 6.78 5.08
N SER A 11 -8.49 5.74 5.50
CA SER A 11 -8.70 5.09 6.81
C SER A 11 -8.58 6.07 7.97
N SER A 12 -7.81 7.15 7.82
CA SER A 12 -7.69 8.22 8.82
C SER A 12 -9.01 8.93 9.12
N TRP A 13 -9.99 8.88 8.23
CA TRP A 13 -11.33 9.45 8.44
C TRP A 13 -12.02 8.89 9.70
N TYR A 14 -11.80 7.60 10.00
CA TYR A 14 -12.34 6.91 11.17
C TYR A 14 -11.73 7.36 12.51
N ILE A 15 -10.66 8.17 12.50
CA ILE A 15 -10.12 8.79 13.71
C ILE A 15 -11.09 9.86 14.22
N THR A 16 -11.69 10.65 13.31
CA THR A 16 -12.57 11.77 13.63
C THR A 16 -14.05 11.46 13.43
N HIS A 17 -14.39 10.28 12.90
CA HIS A 17 -15.75 9.83 12.66
C HIS A 17 -15.94 8.44 13.26
N LYS A 18 -17.17 8.04 13.60
CA LYS A 18 -17.46 6.70 14.14
C LYS A 18 -16.71 5.62 13.33
N PRO A 19 -15.91 4.76 13.98
CA PRO A 19 -15.89 4.46 15.41
C PRO A 19 -15.03 5.38 16.31
N PHE A 20 -14.41 6.46 15.79
CA PHE A 20 -13.50 7.36 16.52
C PHE A 20 -12.24 6.64 17.03
N LYS A 21 -11.70 5.75 16.20
CA LYS A 21 -10.50 4.96 16.49
C LYS A 21 -9.68 4.86 15.22
N ASP A 22 -8.36 4.92 15.36
CA ASP A 22 -7.46 4.68 14.24
C ASP A 22 -7.52 3.20 13.81
N PRO A 23 -7.99 2.89 12.59
CA PRO A 23 -8.07 1.52 12.13
C PRO A 23 -6.72 0.83 11.97
N LEU A 24 -5.62 1.58 11.81
CA LEU A 24 -4.28 0.99 11.75
C LEU A 24 -3.84 0.43 13.11
N THR A 25 -4.48 0.82 14.22
CA THR A 25 -4.22 0.22 15.54
C THR A 25 -5.05 -1.04 15.79
N ASP A 26 -5.84 -1.47 14.80
CA ASP A 26 -6.74 -2.60 14.87
C ASP A 26 -6.26 -3.70 13.92
N ASN A 27 -5.66 -4.76 14.47
CA ASN A 27 -5.07 -5.84 13.69
C ASN A 27 -6.07 -6.51 12.75
N ASP A 28 -7.31 -6.72 13.19
CA ASP A 28 -8.34 -7.36 12.37
C ASP A 28 -8.76 -6.47 11.20
N TRP A 29 -8.85 -5.17 11.44
CA TRP A 29 -9.13 -4.21 10.37
C TRP A 29 -8.00 -4.17 9.34
N LEU A 30 -6.74 -4.14 9.80
CA LEU A 30 -5.56 -4.13 8.94
C LEU A 30 -5.45 -5.39 8.07
N LEU A 31 -5.67 -6.56 8.65
CA LEU A 31 -5.68 -7.82 7.92
C LEU A 31 -6.81 -7.85 6.88
N LYS A 32 -8.01 -7.37 7.24
CA LYS A 32 -9.13 -7.27 6.29
C LYS A 32 -8.85 -6.30 5.15
N LEU A 33 -8.17 -5.18 5.42
CA LEU A 33 -7.72 -4.26 4.36
C LEU A 33 -6.76 -4.97 3.41
N ALA A 34 -5.76 -5.68 3.94
CA ALA A 34 -4.79 -6.42 3.12
C ALA A 34 -5.47 -7.52 2.29
N GLU A 35 -6.37 -8.30 2.89
CA GLU A 35 -7.16 -9.33 2.21
C GLU A 35 -8.02 -8.77 1.08
N LYS A 36 -8.70 -7.63 1.28
CA LYS A 36 -9.47 -6.93 0.23
C LYS A 36 -8.63 -6.70 -1.04
N TRP A 37 -7.34 -6.45 -0.86
CA TRP A 37 -6.38 -6.16 -1.91
C TRP A 37 -5.54 -7.38 -2.36
N ASN A 38 -5.97 -8.60 -2.00
CA ASN A 38 -5.27 -9.86 -2.29
C ASN A 38 -3.86 -9.97 -1.67
N ILE A 39 -3.54 -9.12 -0.70
CA ILE A 39 -2.29 -9.15 0.08
C ILE A 39 -2.51 -10.10 1.26
N ASN A 40 -2.58 -11.39 0.94
CA ASN A 40 -2.94 -12.43 1.90
C ASN A 40 -1.71 -12.96 2.67
N ARG A 41 -1.97 -13.64 3.79
CA ARG A 41 -0.96 -14.34 4.62
C ARG A 41 0.04 -13.41 5.30
N LEU A 42 -0.37 -12.18 5.60
CA LEU A 42 0.41 -11.30 6.47
C LEU A 42 0.30 -11.79 7.93
N PRO A 43 1.40 -11.75 8.70
CA PRO A 43 1.33 -11.96 10.14
C PRO A 43 0.64 -10.78 10.83
N ALA A 44 0.25 -10.94 12.10
CA ALA A 44 -0.12 -9.79 12.92
C ALA A 44 1.04 -8.78 12.97
N PRO A 45 0.78 -7.48 12.79
CA PRO A 45 1.84 -6.47 12.78
C PRO A 45 2.46 -6.31 14.17
N LYS A 46 3.77 -6.07 14.19
CA LYS A 46 4.49 -5.61 15.38
C LYS A 46 4.25 -4.11 15.58
N GLU A 47 4.46 -3.63 16.81
CA GLU A 47 4.31 -2.20 17.13
C GLU A 47 5.18 -1.31 16.22
N GLU A 48 6.42 -1.72 15.94
CA GLU A 48 7.31 -0.98 15.02
C GLU A 48 6.79 -0.91 13.58
N GLU A 49 6.02 -1.91 13.13
CA GLU A 49 5.40 -1.94 11.81
C GLU A 49 4.15 -1.04 11.80
N LEU A 50 3.37 -1.03 12.88
CA LEU A 50 2.23 -0.13 13.05
C LEU A 50 2.65 1.34 13.00
N VAL A 51 3.73 1.70 13.69
CA VAL A 51 4.29 3.06 13.64
C VAL A 51 4.64 3.46 12.20
N LYS A 52 5.35 2.59 11.48
CA LYS A 52 5.72 2.83 10.06
C LYS A 52 4.49 2.99 9.15
N LEU A 53 3.45 2.18 9.36
CA LEU A 53 2.20 2.27 8.60
C LEU A 53 1.50 3.62 8.85
N ILE A 54 1.43 4.07 10.10
CA ILE A 54 0.83 5.36 10.45
C ILE A 54 1.62 6.52 9.83
N GLU A 55 2.94 6.52 9.97
CA GLU A 55 3.84 7.52 9.36
C GLU A 55 3.68 7.55 7.84
N MET A 56 3.68 6.38 7.20
CA MET A 56 3.49 6.25 5.76
C MET A 56 2.14 6.84 5.32
N ARG A 57 1.06 6.57 6.07
CA ARG A 57 -0.27 7.09 5.75
C ARG A 57 -0.29 8.61 5.73
N GLU A 58 0.36 9.26 6.70
CA GLU A 58 0.44 10.73 6.76
C GLU A 58 1.26 11.31 5.60
N LEU A 59 2.39 10.69 5.26
CA LEU A 59 3.21 11.10 4.12
C LEU A 59 2.44 10.96 2.81
N PHE A 60 1.76 9.83 2.62
CA PHE A 60 1.00 9.55 1.40
C PHE A 60 -0.26 10.43 1.28
N ALA A 61 -0.88 10.81 2.40
CA ALA A 61 -1.96 11.80 2.40
C ALA A 61 -1.50 13.14 1.82
N LYS A 62 -0.30 13.60 2.17
CA LYS A 62 0.29 14.85 1.63
C LYS A 62 0.56 14.74 0.14
N ILE A 63 1.12 13.60 -0.30
CA ILE A 63 1.40 13.35 -1.72
C ILE A 63 0.10 13.27 -2.54
N LEU A 64 -0.91 12.55 -2.05
CA LEU A 64 -2.22 12.49 -2.69
C LEU A 64 -2.89 13.86 -2.77
N ALA A 65 -2.75 14.70 -1.74
CA ALA A 65 -3.29 16.06 -1.76
C ALA A 65 -2.62 16.93 -2.85
N LYS A 66 -1.30 16.80 -3.05
CA LYS A 66 -0.58 17.43 -4.18
C LYS A 66 -1.13 16.93 -5.52
N ALA A 67 -1.20 15.61 -5.70
CA ALA A 67 -1.69 14.98 -6.93
C ALA A 67 -3.15 15.37 -7.26
N ALA A 68 -4.04 15.41 -6.26
CA ALA A 68 -5.43 15.84 -6.42
C ALA A 68 -5.57 17.29 -6.90
N LYS A 69 -4.62 18.16 -6.53
CA LYS A 69 -4.54 19.54 -7.01
C LYS A 69 -3.85 19.68 -8.37
N ARG A 70 -3.46 18.56 -9.00
CA ARG A 70 -2.65 18.49 -10.23
C ARG A 70 -1.28 19.16 -10.08
N GLU A 71 -0.79 19.24 -8.85
CA GLU A 71 0.59 19.66 -8.59
C GLU A 71 1.53 18.52 -8.98
N ARG A 72 2.69 18.89 -9.53
CA ARG A 72 3.71 17.90 -9.90
C ARG A 72 4.35 17.34 -8.63
N LEU A 73 4.55 16.03 -8.57
CA LEU A 73 5.33 15.42 -7.51
C LEU A 73 6.79 15.87 -7.58
N GLU A 74 7.34 16.23 -6.42
CA GLU A 74 8.72 16.67 -6.29
C GLU A 74 9.66 15.46 -6.34
N LYS A 75 10.96 15.71 -6.54
CA LYS A 75 11.95 14.63 -6.60
C LYS A 75 11.97 13.83 -5.29
N GLU A 76 11.81 14.52 -4.17
CA GLU A 76 11.77 13.97 -2.82
C GLU A 76 10.56 13.05 -2.63
N ASP A 77 9.39 13.42 -3.17
CA ASP A 77 8.19 12.57 -3.16
C ASP A 77 8.45 11.26 -3.93
N ILE A 78 9.07 11.36 -5.11
CA ILE A 78 9.40 10.19 -5.96
C ILE A 78 10.44 9.29 -5.27
N VAL A 79 11.47 9.86 -4.66
CA VAL A 79 12.49 9.11 -3.91
C VAL A 79 11.86 8.38 -2.73
N LEU A 80 10.96 9.02 -2.00
CA LEU A 80 10.24 8.39 -0.89
C LEU A 80 9.40 7.19 -1.36
N ILE A 81 8.58 7.38 -2.40
CA ILE A 81 7.73 6.32 -2.97
C ILE A 81 8.58 5.13 -3.44
N ASN A 82 9.66 5.40 -4.18
CA ASN A 82 10.58 4.36 -4.65
C ASN A 82 11.30 3.67 -3.49
N GLY A 83 11.59 4.38 -2.39
CA GLY A 83 12.17 3.81 -1.19
C GLY A 83 11.34 2.65 -0.63
N TYR A 84 10.02 2.82 -0.52
CA TYR A 84 9.12 1.74 -0.08
C TYR A 84 9.15 0.54 -1.03
N MET A 85 9.08 0.76 -2.35
CA MET A 85 9.07 -0.32 -3.35
C MET A 85 10.40 -1.07 -3.42
N SER A 86 11.53 -0.40 -3.19
CA SER A 86 12.86 -1.01 -3.23
C SER A 86 13.19 -1.92 -2.04
N ASN A 87 12.38 -1.89 -0.98
CA ASN A 87 12.59 -2.71 0.23
C ASN A 87 12.06 -4.15 0.10
N VAL A 88 11.55 -4.53 -1.08
CA VAL A 88 10.96 -5.84 -1.32
C VAL A 88 11.65 -6.49 -2.51
N SER A 89 12.07 -7.74 -2.31
CA SER A 89 12.58 -8.58 -3.39
C SER A 89 11.46 -9.45 -3.96
N TYR A 90 11.43 -9.56 -5.29
CA TYR A 90 10.46 -10.37 -6.02
C TYR A 90 11.20 -11.41 -6.87
N TYR A 91 10.56 -12.55 -7.08
CA TYR A 91 10.97 -13.55 -8.06
C TYR A 91 9.84 -13.82 -9.04
N ARG A 92 10.19 -14.36 -10.20
CA ARG A 92 9.22 -14.73 -11.23
C ARG A 92 8.82 -16.19 -11.09
N LYS A 93 7.52 -16.47 -11.20
CA LYS A 93 6.96 -17.81 -11.14
C LYS A 93 6.01 -18.04 -12.31
N LEU A 94 6.28 -19.06 -13.11
CA LEU A 94 5.34 -19.51 -14.14
C LEU A 94 4.35 -20.50 -13.50
N GLN A 95 3.05 -20.30 -13.72
CA GLN A 95 2.00 -21.16 -13.17
C GLN A 95 0.95 -21.47 -14.25
N ALA A 96 0.44 -22.70 -14.22
CA ALA A 96 -0.69 -23.11 -15.07
C ALA A 96 -2.01 -22.70 -14.41
N GLU A 97 -2.89 -22.10 -15.21
CA GLU A 97 -4.23 -21.66 -14.84
C GLU A 97 -5.22 -22.18 -15.88
N GLY A 98 -5.78 -23.36 -15.60
CA GLY A 98 -6.55 -24.12 -16.59
C GLY A 98 -5.67 -24.44 -17.80
N ASP A 99 -6.09 -24.01 -18.98
CA ASP A 99 -5.38 -24.23 -20.25
C ASP A 99 -4.36 -23.14 -20.59
N THR A 100 -4.17 -22.14 -19.72
CA THR A 100 -3.23 -21.03 -19.93
C THR A 100 -2.03 -21.11 -19.00
N LEU A 101 -0.90 -20.57 -19.46
CA LEU A 101 0.28 -20.34 -18.64
C LEU A 101 0.40 -18.85 -18.36
N ARG A 102 0.60 -18.48 -17.09
CA ARG A 102 0.78 -17.08 -16.69
C ARG A 102 2.05 -16.92 -15.86
N LEU A 103 2.80 -15.87 -16.18
CA LEU A 103 3.98 -15.47 -15.42
C LEU A 103 3.55 -14.48 -14.34
N TYR A 104 3.96 -14.77 -13.10
CA TYR A 104 3.68 -13.97 -11.92
C TYR A 104 4.95 -13.39 -11.34
N GLU A 105 4.86 -12.17 -10.82
CA GLU A 105 5.83 -11.63 -9.87
C GLU A 105 5.34 -11.95 -8.46
N VAL A 106 6.20 -12.58 -7.67
CA VAL A 106 5.85 -13.06 -6.34
C VAL A 106 6.87 -12.47 -5.35
N PRO A 107 6.41 -11.82 -4.25
CA PRO A 107 7.33 -11.32 -3.24
C PRO A 107 8.04 -12.49 -2.56
N GLU A 108 9.33 -12.33 -2.27
CA GLU A 108 10.11 -13.31 -1.53
C GLU A 108 9.62 -13.45 -0.08
N THR A 109 9.24 -12.33 0.53
CA THR A 109 8.69 -12.29 1.89
C THR A 109 7.29 -11.65 1.91
N ARG A 110 6.36 -12.27 2.63
CA ARG A 110 4.99 -11.75 2.82
C ARG A 110 4.86 -11.13 4.21
N ASN A 111 5.25 -9.87 4.33
CA ASN A 111 5.25 -9.10 5.58
C ASN A 111 4.72 -7.67 5.36
N TRP A 112 4.74 -6.86 6.40
CA TRP A 112 4.23 -5.48 6.33
C TRP A 112 5.10 -4.56 5.46
N THR A 113 6.38 -4.88 5.26
CA THR A 113 7.21 -4.20 4.25
C THR A 113 6.66 -4.43 2.84
N TRP A 114 6.24 -5.65 2.52
CA TRP A 114 5.55 -5.94 1.26
C TRP A 114 4.24 -5.17 1.13
N PHE A 115 3.39 -5.15 2.17
CA PHE A 115 2.17 -4.35 2.15
C PHE A 115 2.44 -2.87 1.85
N MET A 116 3.43 -2.27 2.51
CA MET A 116 3.82 -0.88 2.25
C MET A 116 4.33 -0.66 0.81
N ALA A 117 5.08 -1.61 0.24
CA ALA A 117 5.47 -1.53 -1.17
C ALA A 117 4.27 -1.57 -2.13
N GLU A 118 3.27 -2.41 -1.87
CA GLU A 118 2.04 -2.48 -2.68
C GLU A 118 1.20 -1.19 -2.56
N VAL A 119 1.12 -0.59 -1.37
CA VAL A 119 0.49 0.73 -1.18
C VAL A 119 1.24 1.80 -1.99
N ALA A 120 2.58 1.77 -2.01
CA ALA A 120 3.42 2.68 -2.80
C ALA A 120 3.27 2.48 -4.32
N ALA A 121 3.19 1.23 -4.79
CA ALA A 121 2.90 0.91 -6.18
C ALA A 121 1.51 1.40 -6.60
N SER A 122 0.50 1.20 -5.74
CA SER A 122 -0.86 1.71 -5.97
C SER A 122 -0.90 3.24 -6.05
N LEU A 123 -0.14 3.95 -5.21
CA LEU A 123 -0.02 5.41 -5.29
C LEU A 123 0.66 5.83 -6.60
N SER A 124 1.74 5.15 -6.97
CA SER A 124 2.46 5.42 -8.22
C SER A 124 1.54 5.28 -9.43
N SER A 125 0.75 4.21 -9.48
CA SER A 125 -0.22 3.96 -10.57
C SER A 125 -1.32 5.02 -10.64
N LEU A 126 -1.79 5.52 -9.49
CA LEU A 126 -2.77 6.61 -9.46
C LEU A 126 -2.18 7.94 -9.93
N CYS A 127 -0.92 8.21 -9.58
CA CYS A 127 -0.22 9.45 -9.92
C CYS A 127 0.37 9.46 -11.33
N SER A 128 0.65 8.29 -11.91
CA SER A 128 1.03 8.16 -13.31
C SER A 128 -0.22 8.36 -14.16
N SER A 129 -0.34 9.51 -14.81
CA SER A 129 -1.20 9.63 -15.97
C SER A 129 -0.82 8.50 -16.94
N ASP A 130 -1.78 7.69 -17.39
CA ASP A 130 -1.54 6.84 -18.56
C ASP A 130 -0.89 7.71 -19.65
N ALA A 131 0.26 7.24 -20.16
CA ALA A 131 1.11 7.96 -21.11
C ALA A 131 0.37 8.39 -22.38
#